data_AF-A0A420WWZ8-F1
#
_entry.id   AF-A0A420WWZ8-F1
#
_cell.length_a   1.000
_cell.length_b   1.000
_cell.length_c   1.000
_cell.angle_alpha   90.00
_cell.angle_beta   90.00
_cell.angle_gamma   90.00
#
_symmetry.space_group_name_H-M   'P 1'
#
loop_
_entity.id
_entity.type
_entity.pdbx_description
1 polymer ?
#
loop_
_entity_poly.entity_id
_entity_poly.type
_entity_poly.pdbx_seq_one_letter_code
_entity_poly.pdbx_strand_id
1 'polypeptide(L)'
;MSILVFDPAYSRYMIKLGKRLAKLKKTSCEAVLSSNAYRVYCYDLKCHVYYSRIQWKGEPKTDNLTSSDIVWGKDVVSKYRASYFGWLKAVFKGQHPELCIFHNEKFLLCTLAIELCEEYQIPYVVLERGAFRPFTTTCDLQGTNANARFRQIEHDPKIQIEPLKKQYRLDFKRSAEKAIYTRFGFFLLIITFENFLFPGKRYLQHKKFSILEYARVSLGFLNKKVFPSFSSKSSEEKKLPKKYVFVPLQRPGDTQLTFSNDFPGMQEFIDLVVESVRKVMPEVDIVFKQHPYDIDAYDFHGCIELHHKSSLSLIKNSSVVLNYNSTVGFESLVENIPVVCLGESFYTKGEYVYKPFSMTVDAVSSAINKAMLYGSKVSGDSVMANVLVHYQVSGSMYRYDSLDIDMCAAKILNICGNPSR
;
A
#
# COMPACT_ATOMS: atom_id res chain seq x y z
N MET A 1 -7.34 -24.09 -18.20
CA MET A 1 -7.65 -22.88 -17.42
C MET A 1 -6.80 -22.91 -16.17
N SER A 2 -6.44 -21.75 -15.63
CA SER A 2 -5.58 -21.65 -14.45
C SER A 2 -5.86 -20.38 -13.65
N ILE A 3 -5.55 -20.41 -12.36
CA ILE A 3 -5.39 -19.21 -11.54
C ILE A 3 -3.92 -18.86 -11.49
N LEU A 4 -3.57 -17.66 -11.93
CA LEU A 4 -2.20 -17.19 -11.94
C LEU A 4 -1.93 -16.28 -10.74
N VAL A 5 -0.86 -16.58 -10.01
CA VAL A 5 -0.37 -15.77 -8.89
C VAL A 5 0.96 -15.13 -9.27
N PHE A 6 1.02 -13.80 -9.22
CA PHE A 6 2.20 -13.03 -9.60
C PHE A 6 3.02 -12.65 -8.36
N ASP A 7 4.35 -12.71 -8.47
CA ASP A 7 5.35 -12.30 -7.46
C ASP A 7 4.80 -12.14 -6.02
N PRO A 8 4.78 -13.21 -5.22
CA PRO A 8 4.11 -13.18 -3.91
C PRO A 8 4.78 -12.19 -2.95
N ALA A 9 3.97 -11.60 -2.08
CA ALA A 9 4.36 -10.63 -1.05
C ALA A 9 5.21 -11.22 0.10
N TYR A 10 6.35 -11.82 -0.23
CA TYR A 10 7.32 -12.42 0.71
C TYR A 10 6.71 -13.34 1.78
N SER A 11 5.60 -13.99 1.42
CA SER A 11 4.80 -14.86 2.27
C SER A 11 4.07 -15.87 1.39
N ARG A 12 3.51 -16.93 1.99
CA ARG A 12 2.70 -17.91 1.24
C ARG A 12 1.21 -17.56 1.20
N TYR A 13 0.81 -16.37 1.65
CA TYR A 13 -0.59 -15.95 1.69
C TYR A 13 -1.25 -16.06 0.31
N MET A 14 -0.69 -15.37 -0.69
CA MET A 14 -1.23 -15.35 -2.05
C MET A 14 -1.22 -16.73 -2.72
N ILE A 15 -0.21 -17.54 -2.41
CA ILE A 15 -0.06 -18.92 -2.91
C ILE A 15 -1.16 -19.81 -2.36
N LYS A 16 -1.41 -19.76 -1.04
CA LYS A 16 -2.51 -20.50 -0.41
C LYS A 16 -3.87 -20.03 -0.91
N LEU A 17 -4.04 -18.73 -1.09
CA LEU A 17 -5.25 -18.14 -1.66
C LEU A 17 -5.51 -18.63 -3.09
N GLY A 18 -4.50 -18.55 -3.97
CA GLY A 18 -4.58 -19.05 -5.34
C GLY A 18 -4.94 -20.53 -5.39
N LYS A 19 -4.28 -21.37 -4.57
CA LYS A 19 -4.62 -22.80 -4.47
C LYS A 19 -6.05 -23.04 -3.99
N ARG A 20 -6.54 -22.24 -3.05
CA ARG A 20 -7.91 -22.37 -2.54
C ARG A 20 -8.93 -21.99 -3.59
N LEU A 21 -8.73 -20.86 -4.27
CA LEU A 21 -9.57 -20.44 -5.38
C LEU A 21 -9.55 -21.50 -6.51
N ALA A 22 -8.39 -22.07 -6.82
CA ALA A 22 -8.25 -23.05 -7.87
C ALA A 22 -9.00 -24.34 -7.55
N LYS A 23 -8.95 -24.79 -6.29
CA LYS A 23 -9.76 -25.91 -5.78
C LYS A 23 -11.26 -25.63 -5.92
N LEU A 24 -11.71 -24.42 -5.57
CA LEU A 24 -13.13 -24.05 -5.65
C LEU A 24 -13.63 -23.96 -7.10
N LYS A 25 -12.77 -23.53 -8.03
CA LYS A 25 -13.09 -23.42 -9.47
C LYS A 25 -12.75 -24.67 -10.30
N LYS A 26 -12.24 -25.74 -9.65
CA LYS A 26 -11.82 -27.00 -10.30
C LYS A 26 -10.78 -26.78 -11.43
N THR A 27 -9.78 -25.96 -11.15
CA THR A 27 -8.77 -25.50 -12.11
C THR A 27 -7.36 -25.63 -11.52
N SER A 28 -6.30 -25.36 -12.30
CA SER A 28 -4.92 -25.35 -11.78
C SER A 28 -4.56 -24.03 -11.09
N CYS A 29 -3.53 -24.03 -10.24
CA CYS A 29 -2.92 -22.82 -9.71
C CYS A 29 -1.44 -22.81 -10.10
N GLU A 30 -0.99 -21.72 -10.71
CA GLU A 30 0.38 -21.58 -11.22
C GLU A 30 0.96 -20.21 -10.85
N ALA A 31 2.28 -20.12 -10.71
CA ALA A 31 2.96 -18.89 -10.34
C ALA A 31 3.65 -18.26 -11.54
N VAL A 32 3.57 -16.94 -11.68
CA VAL A 32 4.26 -16.15 -12.71
C VAL A 32 5.24 -15.21 -12.02
N LEU A 33 6.54 -15.41 -12.27
CA LEU A 33 7.61 -14.85 -11.45
C LEU A 33 8.58 -13.99 -12.26
N SER A 34 8.87 -12.79 -11.77
CA SER A 34 9.92 -11.92 -12.34
C SER A 34 11.33 -12.45 -12.09
N SER A 35 11.51 -13.21 -11.01
CA SER A 35 12.79 -13.71 -10.52
C SER A 35 12.67 -15.14 -10.02
N ASN A 36 13.73 -15.94 -10.22
CA ASN A 36 13.80 -17.29 -9.68
C ASN A 36 13.77 -17.30 -8.13
N ALA A 37 14.14 -16.20 -7.49
CA ALA A 37 14.14 -16.05 -6.04
C ALA A 37 12.75 -16.25 -5.42
N TYR A 38 11.68 -15.87 -6.12
CA TYR A 38 10.32 -16.05 -5.61
C TYR A 38 9.88 -17.52 -5.48
N ARG A 39 10.59 -18.47 -6.10
CA ARG A 39 10.30 -19.91 -5.95
C ARG A 39 10.33 -20.41 -4.51
N VAL A 40 11.06 -19.73 -3.61
CA VAL A 40 11.07 -20.07 -2.17
C VAL A 40 9.67 -19.98 -1.53
N TYR A 41 8.75 -19.23 -2.15
CA TYR A 41 7.35 -19.11 -1.71
C TYR A 41 6.41 -20.03 -2.51
N CYS A 42 6.81 -20.49 -3.70
CA CYS A 42 5.96 -21.19 -4.67
C CYS A 42 6.41 -22.64 -4.96
N TYR A 43 7.18 -23.26 -4.06
CA TYR A 43 7.83 -24.56 -4.31
C TYR A 43 6.89 -25.72 -4.65
N ASP A 44 5.60 -25.59 -4.35
CA ASP A 44 4.54 -26.57 -4.61
C ASP A 44 3.61 -26.16 -5.77
N LEU A 45 4.00 -25.16 -6.57
CA LEU A 45 3.31 -24.73 -7.79
C LEU A 45 4.21 -24.88 -9.02
N LYS A 46 3.59 -25.09 -10.17
CA LYS A 46 4.25 -24.86 -11.47
C LYS A 46 4.58 -23.38 -11.59
N CYS A 47 5.85 -23.06 -11.87
CA CYS A 47 6.37 -21.70 -11.91
C CYS A 47 6.83 -21.32 -13.31
N HIS A 48 6.25 -20.24 -13.85
CA HIS A 48 6.67 -19.57 -15.07
C HIS A 48 7.60 -18.42 -14.68
N VAL A 49 8.89 -18.61 -14.88
CA VAL A 49 9.90 -17.61 -14.52
C VAL A 49 10.36 -16.92 -15.79
N TYR A 50 10.48 -15.60 -15.75
CA TYR A 50 11.05 -14.86 -16.86
C TYR A 50 12.55 -15.15 -17.02
N TYR A 51 12.93 -15.57 -18.22
CA TYR A 51 14.32 -15.71 -18.65
C TYR A 51 14.53 -14.80 -19.87
N SER A 52 15.57 -13.97 -19.84
CA SER A 52 15.82 -12.88 -20.80
C SER A 52 16.25 -13.33 -22.21
N ARG A 53 15.84 -14.51 -22.65
CA ARG A 53 16.36 -15.16 -23.87
C ARG A 53 15.53 -14.88 -25.13
N ILE A 54 14.36 -14.27 -25.01
CA ILE A 54 13.47 -14.00 -26.15
C ILE A 54 13.34 -12.49 -26.32
N GLN A 55 13.87 -11.96 -27.42
CA GLN A 55 13.56 -10.61 -27.86
C GLN A 55 12.19 -10.62 -28.54
N TRP A 56 11.28 -9.80 -28.04
CA TRP A 56 9.94 -9.65 -28.60
C TRP A 56 9.74 -8.22 -29.11
N LYS A 57 9.08 -8.08 -30.27
CA LYS A 57 8.94 -6.78 -30.97
C LYS A 57 7.61 -6.07 -30.73
N GLY A 58 6.61 -6.71 -30.10
CA GLY A 58 5.36 -6.02 -29.77
C GLY A 58 5.49 -5.24 -28.46
N GLU A 59 5.00 -4.02 -28.46
CA GLU A 59 5.08 -3.10 -27.32
C GLU A 59 3.79 -3.15 -26.50
N PRO A 60 3.88 -3.05 -25.16
CA PRO A 60 2.70 -2.82 -24.33
C PRO A 60 2.07 -1.46 -24.68
N LYS A 61 0.75 -1.36 -24.54
CA LYS A 61 0.02 -0.10 -24.69
C LYS A 61 0.30 0.84 -23.53
N THR A 62 0.50 0.30 -22.32
CA THR A 62 0.73 1.11 -21.13
C THR A 62 2.14 1.67 -21.08
N ASP A 63 2.22 3.00 -20.95
CA ASP A 63 3.45 3.70 -20.56
C ASP A 63 3.38 4.30 -19.14
N ASN A 64 2.51 3.71 -18.31
CA ASN A 64 2.33 4.15 -16.94
C ASN A 64 3.65 4.04 -16.16
N LEU A 65 3.87 5.00 -15.25
CA LEU A 65 4.98 4.95 -14.32
C LEU A 65 4.80 3.76 -13.36
N THR A 66 5.84 2.95 -13.24
CA THR A 66 5.93 1.79 -12.35
C THR A 66 6.97 2.02 -11.25
N SER A 67 6.93 1.21 -10.20
CA SER A 67 7.95 1.25 -9.14
C SER A 67 9.35 0.97 -9.68
N SER A 68 9.46 0.14 -10.73
CA SER A 68 10.75 -0.14 -11.36
C SER A 68 11.31 1.11 -12.06
N ASP A 69 10.47 1.91 -12.72
CA ASP A 69 10.89 3.17 -13.37
C ASP A 69 11.44 4.18 -12.36
N ILE A 70 10.79 4.29 -11.20
CA ILE A 70 11.24 5.16 -10.09
C ILE A 70 12.60 4.72 -9.58
N VAL A 71 12.82 3.41 -9.42
CA VAL A 71 14.03 2.87 -8.79
C VAL A 71 15.24 2.84 -9.74
N TRP A 72 14.99 2.58 -11.03
CA TRP A 72 16.04 2.28 -12.01
C TRP A 72 16.11 3.25 -13.19
N GLY A 73 15.15 4.17 -13.31
CA GLY A 73 15.01 5.11 -14.42
C GLY A 73 14.13 4.56 -15.54
N LYS A 74 13.13 5.35 -15.94
CA LYS A 74 12.14 4.99 -16.99
C LYS A 74 12.82 4.57 -18.29
N ASP A 75 13.80 5.33 -18.77
CA ASP A 75 14.51 5.03 -20.03
C ASP A 75 15.22 3.67 -20.02
N VAL A 76 15.72 3.25 -18.86
CA VAL A 76 16.38 1.95 -18.71
C VAL A 76 15.36 0.84 -18.71
N VAL A 77 14.27 0.99 -17.93
CA VAL A 77 13.21 -0.01 -17.80
C VAL A 77 12.47 -0.21 -19.11
N SER A 78 12.18 0.86 -19.86
CA SER A 78 11.47 0.80 -21.15
C SER A 78 12.14 -0.15 -22.15
N LYS A 79 13.47 -0.28 -22.14
CA LYS A 79 14.23 -1.20 -23.01
C LYS A 79 13.87 -2.68 -22.77
N TYR A 80 13.35 -3.02 -21.60
CA TYR A 80 13.00 -4.39 -21.21
C TYR A 80 11.50 -4.67 -21.29
N ARG A 81 10.65 -3.64 -21.39
CA ARG A 81 9.19 -3.77 -21.36
C ARG A 81 8.64 -4.65 -22.48
N ALA A 82 9.06 -4.44 -23.73
CA ALA A 82 8.56 -5.20 -24.89
C ALA A 82 8.83 -6.71 -24.77
N SER A 83 10.07 -7.10 -24.45
CA SER A 83 10.44 -8.50 -24.23
C SER A 83 9.66 -9.13 -23.07
N TYR A 84 9.45 -8.36 -21.99
CA TYR A 84 8.73 -8.84 -20.82
C TYR A 84 7.23 -9.03 -21.08
N PHE A 85 6.61 -8.06 -21.78
CA PHE A 85 5.23 -8.14 -22.21
C PHE A 85 4.99 -9.29 -23.20
N GLY A 86 5.90 -9.50 -24.15
CA GLY A 86 5.84 -10.63 -25.08
C GLY A 86 5.87 -11.98 -24.39
N TRP A 87 6.74 -12.15 -23.39
CA TRP A 87 6.78 -13.34 -22.56
C TRP A 87 5.47 -13.54 -21.78
N LEU A 88 4.93 -12.49 -21.16
CA LEU A 88 3.65 -12.57 -20.46
C LEU A 88 2.52 -12.98 -21.40
N LYS A 89 2.47 -12.42 -22.61
CA LYS A 89 1.47 -12.79 -23.63
C LYS A 89 1.56 -14.28 -23.99
N ALA A 90 2.76 -14.85 -24.06
CA ALA A 90 2.94 -16.29 -24.26
C ALA A 90 2.45 -17.12 -23.06
N VAL A 91 2.69 -16.67 -21.81
CA VAL A 91 2.17 -17.31 -20.60
C VAL A 91 0.64 -17.31 -20.59
N PHE A 92 0.00 -16.16 -20.87
CA PHE A 92 -1.46 -16.05 -20.91
C PHE A 92 -2.07 -16.95 -21.98
N LYS A 93 -1.49 -16.97 -23.20
CA LYS A 93 -1.94 -17.85 -24.28
C LYS A 93 -1.79 -19.33 -23.94
N GLY A 94 -0.73 -19.72 -23.22
CA GLY A 94 -0.48 -21.12 -22.89
C GLY A 94 -1.28 -21.62 -21.68
N GLN A 95 -1.58 -20.75 -20.70
CA GLN A 95 -2.21 -21.17 -19.44
C GLN A 95 -3.71 -20.85 -19.37
N HIS A 96 -4.22 -19.99 -20.27
CA HIS A 96 -5.63 -19.55 -20.31
C HIS A 96 -6.15 -19.16 -18.91
N PRO A 97 -5.64 -18.07 -18.32
CA PRO A 97 -6.01 -17.67 -16.97
C PRO A 97 -7.50 -17.35 -16.89
N GLU A 98 -8.14 -17.76 -15.79
CA GLU A 98 -9.52 -17.40 -15.47
C GLU A 98 -9.62 -16.40 -14.31
N LEU A 99 -8.51 -16.16 -13.61
CA LEU A 99 -8.34 -15.19 -12.54
C LEU A 99 -6.84 -14.94 -12.30
N CYS A 100 -6.46 -13.68 -12.17
CA CYS A 100 -5.10 -13.29 -11.78
C CYS A 100 -5.05 -12.65 -10.39
N ILE A 101 -4.01 -12.95 -9.61
CA ILE A 101 -3.78 -12.39 -8.27
C ILE A 101 -2.46 -11.62 -8.29
N PHE A 102 -2.52 -10.32 -8.02
CA PHE A 102 -1.37 -9.42 -8.04
C PHE A 102 -1.03 -8.93 -6.63
N HIS A 103 0.26 -8.76 -6.34
CA HIS A 103 0.73 -7.91 -5.24
C HIS A 103 1.10 -6.57 -5.84
N ASN A 104 0.29 -5.54 -5.56
CA ASN A 104 0.51 -4.16 -6.01
C ASN A 104 0.48 -3.97 -7.55
N GLU A 105 -0.41 -3.11 -8.04
CA GLU A 105 -0.57 -2.86 -9.47
C GLU A 105 0.58 -2.06 -10.10
N LYS A 106 1.39 -1.38 -9.28
CA LYS A 106 2.50 -0.52 -9.74
C LYS A 106 3.80 -1.27 -9.96
N PHE A 107 3.87 -2.56 -9.61
CA PHE A 107 5.02 -3.39 -9.96
C PHE A 107 4.99 -3.70 -11.45
N LEU A 108 6.12 -3.54 -12.14
CA LEU A 108 6.20 -3.66 -13.60
C LEU A 108 5.54 -4.95 -14.15
N LEU A 109 5.81 -6.08 -13.50
CA LEU A 109 5.18 -7.36 -13.84
C LEU A 109 3.65 -7.31 -13.74
N CYS A 110 3.13 -6.78 -12.63
CA CYS A 110 1.70 -6.64 -12.40
C CYS A 110 1.07 -5.66 -13.39
N THR A 111 1.69 -4.49 -13.62
CA THR A 111 1.17 -3.48 -14.57
C THR A 111 1.00 -4.06 -15.98
N LEU A 112 2.01 -4.76 -16.49
CA LEU A 112 1.96 -5.38 -17.82
C LEU A 112 0.97 -6.54 -17.89
N ALA A 113 0.86 -7.33 -16.81
CA ALA A 113 -0.10 -8.44 -16.76
C ALA A 113 -1.54 -7.98 -16.60
N ILE A 114 -1.79 -6.85 -15.91
CA ILE A 114 -3.10 -6.22 -15.81
C ILE A 114 -3.58 -5.75 -17.19
N GLU A 115 -2.70 -5.16 -18.00
CA GLU A 115 -3.04 -4.80 -19.40
C GLU A 115 -3.53 -6.02 -20.20
N LEU A 116 -2.89 -7.18 -20.03
CA LEU A 116 -3.35 -8.43 -20.67
C LEU A 116 -4.65 -8.96 -20.06
N CYS A 117 -4.87 -8.76 -18.76
CA CYS A 117 -6.14 -9.10 -18.13
C CYS A 117 -7.28 -8.24 -18.71
N GLU A 118 -7.06 -6.95 -18.92
CA GLU A 118 -8.01 -6.05 -19.57
C GLU A 118 -8.24 -6.41 -21.05
N GLU A 119 -7.16 -6.66 -21.81
CA GLU A 119 -7.23 -7.08 -23.23
C GLU A 119 -8.04 -8.37 -23.41
N TYR A 120 -7.88 -9.33 -22.50
CA TYR A 120 -8.55 -10.64 -22.57
C TYR A 120 -9.79 -10.76 -21.68
N GLN A 121 -10.23 -9.66 -21.06
CA GLN A 121 -11.39 -9.63 -20.15
C GLN A 121 -11.30 -10.68 -19.02
N ILE A 122 -10.09 -10.89 -18.51
CA ILE A 122 -9.80 -11.83 -17.42
C ILE A 122 -9.94 -11.08 -16.10
N PRO A 123 -10.78 -11.53 -15.15
CA PRO A 123 -10.89 -10.87 -13.87
C PRO A 123 -9.56 -10.97 -13.10
N TYR A 124 -9.28 -9.98 -12.28
CA TYR A 124 -8.12 -9.98 -11.41
C TYR A 124 -8.42 -9.29 -10.09
N VAL A 125 -7.55 -9.55 -9.11
CA VAL A 125 -7.53 -8.84 -7.83
C VAL A 125 -6.13 -8.31 -7.56
N VAL A 126 -6.07 -7.10 -7.02
CA VAL A 126 -4.84 -6.47 -6.54
C VAL A 126 -4.85 -6.51 -5.02
N LEU A 127 -3.83 -7.14 -4.46
CA LEU A 127 -3.63 -7.27 -3.03
C LEU A 127 -2.52 -6.34 -2.55
N GLU A 128 -2.69 -5.76 -1.36
CA GLU A 128 -1.66 -5.00 -0.66
C GLU A 128 -1.87 -5.10 0.87
N ARG A 129 -0.92 -4.60 1.67
CA ARG A 129 -1.08 -4.51 3.13
C ARG A 129 -2.41 -3.83 3.47
N GLY A 130 -3.19 -4.48 4.34
CA GLY A 130 -4.50 -3.97 4.75
C GLY A 130 -4.43 -2.66 5.52
N ALA A 131 -5.58 -1.98 5.55
CA ALA A 131 -5.83 -0.77 6.31
C ALA A 131 -5.92 -1.06 7.83
N PHE A 132 -6.48 -2.20 8.23
CA PHE A 132 -6.63 -2.60 9.64
C PHE A 132 -5.51 -3.56 10.04
N ARG A 133 -4.37 -3.00 10.40
CA ARG A 133 -3.17 -3.80 10.68
C ARG A 133 -3.16 -4.31 12.12
N PRO A 134 -2.70 -5.55 12.37
CA PRO A 134 -2.20 -6.55 11.40
C PRO A 134 -3.28 -7.58 11.00
N PHE A 135 -4.54 -7.18 10.89
CA PHE A 135 -5.69 -8.09 10.80
C PHE A 135 -6.19 -8.32 9.38
N THR A 136 -6.01 -7.37 8.46
CA THR A 136 -6.57 -7.45 7.12
C THR A 136 -5.51 -7.35 6.02
N THR A 137 -5.93 -7.74 4.82
CA THR A 137 -5.26 -7.52 3.53
C THR A 137 -6.19 -6.67 2.67
N THR A 138 -5.65 -5.71 1.94
CA THR A 138 -6.41 -4.96 0.93
C THR A 138 -6.69 -5.90 -0.25
N CYS A 139 -7.89 -5.85 -0.80
CA CYS A 139 -8.29 -6.61 -1.98
C CYS A 139 -9.24 -5.77 -2.83
N ASP A 140 -8.79 -5.36 -4.00
CA ASP A 140 -9.51 -4.46 -4.91
C ASP A 140 -9.44 -4.97 -6.35
N LEU A 141 -10.45 -4.64 -7.16
CA LEU A 141 -10.58 -5.12 -8.54
C LEU A 141 -9.88 -4.21 -9.57
N GLN A 142 -9.30 -3.10 -9.14
CA GLN A 142 -8.60 -2.15 -10.02
C GLN A 142 -7.16 -1.90 -9.53
N GLY A 143 -6.99 -1.55 -8.27
CA GLY A 143 -5.69 -1.11 -7.76
C GLY A 143 -5.73 -0.70 -6.30
N THR A 144 -4.69 0.00 -5.84
CA THR A 144 -4.53 0.34 -4.43
C THR A 144 -4.37 1.85 -4.26
N ASN A 145 -4.66 2.33 -3.05
CA ASN A 145 -4.57 3.75 -2.68
C ASN A 145 -5.33 4.64 -3.68
N ALA A 146 -4.63 5.53 -4.39
CA ALA A 146 -5.21 6.43 -5.38
C ALA A 146 -5.90 5.69 -6.55
N ASN A 147 -5.51 4.45 -6.88
CA ASN A 147 -6.10 3.69 -7.99
C ASN A 147 -7.15 2.66 -7.55
N ALA A 148 -7.58 2.68 -6.29
CA ALA A 148 -8.56 1.73 -5.79
C ALA A 148 -9.96 1.97 -6.38
N ARG A 149 -10.61 0.91 -6.88
CA ARG A 149 -12.04 0.94 -7.29
C ARG A 149 -12.93 1.36 -6.13
N PHE A 150 -12.54 1.05 -4.89
CA PHE A 150 -13.24 1.52 -3.69
C PHE A 150 -13.58 3.02 -3.69
N ARG A 151 -12.73 3.86 -4.30
CA ARG A 151 -12.97 5.31 -4.38
C ARG A 151 -14.22 5.68 -5.18
N GLN A 152 -14.63 4.80 -6.10
CA GLN A 152 -15.80 4.95 -6.98
C GLN A 152 -17.06 4.34 -6.38
N ILE A 153 -16.95 3.56 -5.30
CA ILE A 153 -18.09 2.91 -4.64
C ILE A 153 -18.75 3.94 -3.73
N GLU A 154 -20.05 4.17 -3.90
CA GLU A 154 -20.82 5.09 -3.04
C GLU A 154 -20.81 4.63 -1.58
N HIS A 155 -20.81 5.59 -0.65
CA HIS A 155 -20.89 5.27 0.77
C HIS A 155 -22.26 4.71 1.14
N ASP A 156 -22.31 3.52 1.74
CA ASP A 156 -23.54 2.96 2.29
C ASP A 156 -23.59 3.16 3.82
N PRO A 157 -24.45 4.08 4.33
CA PRO A 157 -24.57 4.34 5.76
C PRO A 157 -25.29 3.21 6.52
N LYS A 158 -25.89 2.23 5.82
CA LYS A 158 -26.62 1.10 6.43
C LYS A 158 -25.68 -0.02 6.89
N ILE A 159 -24.43 -0.03 6.44
CA ILE A 159 -23.46 -1.06 6.82
C ILE A 159 -23.03 -0.85 8.27
N GLN A 160 -23.31 -1.84 9.12
CA GLN A 160 -22.96 -1.78 10.53
C GLN A 160 -21.58 -2.39 10.81
N ILE A 161 -20.77 -1.71 11.63
CA ILE A 161 -19.40 -2.13 11.94
C ILE A 161 -19.33 -3.34 12.89
N GLU A 162 -20.27 -3.48 13.83
CA GLU A 162 -20.17 -4.49 14.90
C GLU A 162 -20.16 -5.94 14.39
N PRO A 163 -21.06 -6.36 13.46
CA PRO A 163 -20.97 -7.69 12.86
C PRO A 163 -19.65 -7.90 12.11
N LEU A 164 -19.13 -6.85 11.47
CA LEU A 164 -17.91 -6.90 10.66
C LEU A 164 -16.66 -7.09 11.52
N LYS A 165 -16.58 -6.47 12.71
CA LYS A 165 -15.45 -6.68 13.64
C LYS A 165 -15.26 -8.16 13.95
N LYS A 166 -16.36 -8.89 14.22
CA LYS A 166 -16.35 -10.34 14.45
C LYS A 166 -16.08 -11.13 13.17
N GLN A 167 -16.72 -10.77 12.06
CA GLN A 167 -16.53 -11.44 10.77
C GLN A 167 -15.07 -11.38 10.31
N TYR A 168 -14.43 -10.21 10.39
CA TYR A 168 -13.02 -10.01 10.01
C TYR A 168 -12.03 -10.37 11.13
N ARG A 169 -12.55 -10.71 12.31
CA ARG A 169 -11.77 -11.14 13.48
C ARG A 169 -10.70 -10.11 13.83
N LEU A 170 -11.12 -8.85 13.98
CA LEU A 170 -10.23 -7.70 14.23
C LEU A 170 -9.62 -7.69 15.64
N ASP A 171 -10.09 -8.55 16.52
CA ASP A 171 -9.58 -8.82 17.87
C ASP A 171 -8.72 -10.10 17.94
N PHE A 172 -8.75 -10.93 16.90
CA PHE A 172 -8.11 -12.24 16.91
C PHE A 172 -6.63 -12.16 16.51
N LYS A 173 -5.75 -12.51 17.45
CA LYS A 173 -4.30 -12.54 17.24
C LYS A 173 -3.88 -13.72 16.37
N ARG A 174 -3.27 -13.41 15.23
CA ARG A 174 -2.73 -14.39 14.27
C ARG A 174 -1.21 -14.53 14.41
N SER A 175 -0.73 -15.76 14.23
CA SER A 175 0.69 -16.06 14.18
C SER A 175 1.26 -15.76 12.80
N ALA A 176 2.51 -15.28 12.75
CA ALA A 176 3.24 -15.22 11.49
C ALA A 176 3.73 -16.63 11.09
N GLU A 177 4.01 -16.83 9.81
CA GLU A 177 4.62 -18.07 9.35
C GLU A 177 6.00 -18.29 9.99
N LYS A 178 6.23 -19.46 10.61
CA LYS A 178 7.49 -19.77 11.32
C LYS A 178 8.74 -19.57 10.46
N ALA A 179 8.67 -19.88 9.17
CA ALA A 179 9.79 -19.83 8.24
C ALA A 179 9.89 -18.53 7.42
N ILE A 180 9.15 -17.47 7.78
CA ILE A 180 9.10 -16.23 6.99
C ILE A 180 10.49 -15.60 6.81
N TYR A 181 11.25 -15.47 7.90
CA TYR A 181 12.60 -14.86 7.86
C TYR A 181 13.59 -15.75 7.11
N THR A 182 13.54 -17.07 7.33
CA THR A 182 14.41 -18.02 6.63
C THR A 182 14.17 -17.99 5.13
N ARG A 183 12.90 -17.99 4.69
CA ARG A 183 12.57 -17.87 3.25
C ARG A 183 13.01 -16.53 2.68
N PHE A 184 12.83 -15.45 3.42
CA PHE A 184 13.30 -14.14 2.98
C PHE A 184 14.83 -14.08 2.86
N GLY A 185 15.57 -14.74 3.77
CA GLY A 185 17.02 -14.91 3.65
C GLY A 185 17.43 -15.66 2.38
N PHE A 186 16.81 -16.80 2.09
CA PHE A 186 17.06 -17.53 0.83
C PHE A 186 16.67 -16.72 -0.41
N PHE A 187 15.54 -16.00 -0.35
CA PHE A 187 15.14 -15.08 -1.40
C PHE A 187 16.23 -14.04 -1.67
N LEU A 188 16.78 -13.39 -0.63
CA LEU A 188 17.85 -12.40 -0.78
C LEU A 188 19.12 -13.00 -1.39
N LEU A 189 19.53 -14.20 -0.96
CA LEU A 189 20.69 -14.87 -1.54
C LEU A 189 20.48 -15.18 -3.04
N ILE A 190 19.34 -15.74 -3.40
CA ILE A 190 19.04 -16.13 -4.78
C ILE A 190 18.88 -14.90 -5.67
N ILE A 191 18.21 -13.83 -5.21
CA ILE A 191 18.01 -12.63 -6.03
C ILE A 191 19.30 -11.85 -6.23
N THR A 192 20.18 -11.81 -5.23
CA THR A 192 21.51 -11.22 -5.37
C THR A 192 22.36 -12.01 -6.35
N PHE A 193 22.37 -13.35 -6.25
CA PHE A 193 23.10 -14.19 -7.20
C PHE A 193 22.54 -14.11 -8.63
N GLU A 194 21.21 -14.08 -8.78
CA GLU A 194 20.56 -13.91 -10.08
C GLU A 194 20.86 -12.55 -10.71
N ASN A 195 20.86 -11.47 -9.92
CA ASN A 195 21.24 -10.14 -10.38
C ASN A 195 22.72 -10.05 -10.75
N PHE A 196 23.59 -10.85 -10.12
CA PHE A 196 25.00 -10.95 -10.49
C PHE A 196 25.17 -11.64 -11.85
N LEU A 197 24.53 -12.79 -12.07
CA LEU A 197 24.60 -13.52 -13.33
C LEU A 197 23.87 -12.81 -14.49
N PHE A 198 22.78 -12.10 -14.18
CA PHE A 198 21.93 -11.44 -15.16
C PHE A 198 21.59 -10.01 -14.72
N PRO A 199 22.53 -9.05 -14.84
CA PRO A 199 22.35 -7.68 -14.34
C PRO A 199 21.09 -6.97 -14.85
N GLY A 200 20.63 -7.28 -16.07
CA GLY A 200 19.41 -6.71 -16.63
C GLY A 200 18.12 -7.07 -15.87
N LYS A 201 18.11 -8.17 -15.09
CA LYS A 201 16.93 -8.57 -14.31
C LYS A 201 16.60 -7.61 -13.16
N ARG A 202 17.60 -6.86 -12.67
CA ARG A 202 17.37 -5.89 -11.59
C ARG A 202 16.35 -4.82 -11.98
N TYR A 203 16.27 -4.46 -13.26
CA TYR A 203 15.35 -3.45 -13.77
C TYR A 203 13.88 -3.88 -13.76
N LEU A 204 13.60 -5.16 -13.54
CA LEU A 204 12.24 -5.66 -13.34
C LEU A 204 11.79 -5.54 -11.87
N GLN A 205 12.72 -5.29 -10.96
CA GLN A 205 12.47 -5.30 -9.52
C GLN A 205 11.95 -3.95 -9.06
N HIS A 206 10.87 -3.97 -8.27
CA HIS A 206 10.24 -2.78 -7.70
C HIS A 206 11.10 -2.06 -6.64
N LYS A 207 12.26 -2.62 -6.27
CA LYS A 207 13.21 -2.04 -5.31
C LYS A 207 14.61 -2.63 -5.48
N LYS A 208 15.59 -1.98 -4.85
CA LYS A 208 16.95 -2.50 -4.71
C LYS A 208 17.01 -3.51 -3.57
N PHE A 209 17.48 -4.72 -3.84
CA PHE A 209 17.74 -5.73 -2.80
C PHE A 209 19.21 -5.73 -2.42
N SER A 210 19.51 -5.40 -1.17
CA SER A 210 20.87 -5.37 -0.63
C SER A 210 20.97 -6.23 0.63
N ILE A 211 21.73 -7.32 0.55
CA ILE A 211 21.98 -8.21 1.71
C ILE A 211 22.55 -7.41 2.87
N LEU A 212 23.49 -6.51 2.62
CA LEU A 212 24.13 -5.68 3.65
C LEU A 212 23.11 -4.77 4.35
N GLU A 213 22.19 -4.17 3.60
CA GLU A 213 21.16 -3.31 4.17
C GLU A 213 20.20 -4.11 5.07
N TYR A 214 19.71 -5.26 4.59
CA TYR A 214 18.83 -6.13 5.38
C TYR A 214 19.55 -6.74 6.59
N ALA A 215 20.84 -7.05 6.49
CA ALA A 215 21.66 -7.51 7.60
C ALA A 215 21.82 -6.41 8.65
N ARG A 216 22.13 -5.17 8.25
CA ARG A 216 22.20 -4.01 9.17
C ARG A 216 20.88 -3.78 9.89
N VAL A 217 19.75 -3.83 9.18
CA VAL A 217 18.41 -3.71 9.79
C VAL A 217 18.16 -4.82 10.80
N SER A 218 18.49 -6.07 10.44
CA SER A 218 18.31 -7.24 11.32
C SER A 218 19.18 -7.13 12.59
N LEU A 219 20.44 -6.74 12.43
CA LEU A 219 21.37 -6.48 13.54
C LEU A 219 20.87 -5.32 14.42
N GLY A 220 20.29 -4.27 13.83
CA GLY A 220 19.67 -3.17 14.57
C GLY A 220 18.49 -3.63 15.45
N PHE A 221 17.66 -4.54 14.95
CA PHE A 221 16.58 -5.14 15.75
C PHE A 221 17.12 -6.04 16.88
N LEU A 222 18.16 -6.82 16.61
CA LEU A 222 18.85 -7.62 17.62
C LEU A 222 19.47 -6.73 18.70
N ASN A 223 20.17 -5.68 18.32
CA ASN A 223 20.78 -4.72 19.25
C ASN A 223 19.74 -4.02 20.11
N LYS A 224 18.57 -3.63 19.57
CA LYS A 224 17.46 -3.07 20.36
C LYS A 224 16.83 -4.08 21.32
N LYS A 225 16.89 -5.37 21.02
CA LYS A 225 16.35 -6.44 21.87
C LYS A 225 17.33 -6.87 22.97
N VAL A 226 18.63 -6.80 22.71
CA VAL A 226 19.72 -7.19 23.63
C VAL A 226 20.17 -6.02 24.51
N PHE A 227 20.21 -4.80 23.96
CA PHE A 227 20.56 -3.56 24.65
C PHE A 227 19.39 -2.58 24.53
N PRO A 228 18.27 -2.80 25.24
CA PRO A 228 17.08 -1.94 25.17
C PRO A 228 17.33 -0.51 25.68
N SER A 229 18.44 -0.26 26.38
CA SER A 229 18.74 1.00 27.05
C SER A 229 19.94 1.74 26.43
N PHE A 230 19.78 2.31 25.23
CA PHE A 230 20.68 3.41 24.78
C PHE A 230 20.05 4.36 23.74
N SER A 231 18.75 4.23 23.42
CA SER A 231 18.07 5.12 22.46
C SER A 231 16.90 5.91 23.02
N SER A 232 16.67 5.89 24.34
CA SER A 232 15.83 6.91 24.97
C SER A 232 16.70 8.11 25.30
N LYS A 233 17.16 8.85 24.28
CA LYS A 233 17.19 10.29 24.48
C LYS A 233 15.73 10.63 24.72
N SER A 234 15.41 10.90 25.98
CA SER A 234 14.14 11.48 26.39
C SER A 234 13.85 12.59 25.41
N SER A 235 12.95 12.34 24.45
CA SER A 235 12.26 13.44 23.80
C SER A 235 11.63 14.16 24.96
N GLU A 236 12.10 15.36 25.29
CA GLU A 236 11.35 16.25 26.16
C GLU A 236 9.89 16.11 25.77
N GLU A 237 9.05 15.69 26.71
CA GLU A 237 7.62 15.67 26.49
C GLU A 237 7.19 17.12 26.31
N LYS A 238 7.37 17.67 25.10
CA LYS A 238 6.82 18.96 24.73
C LYS A 238 5.35 18.87 25.08
N LYS A 239 4.94 19.67 26.05
CA LYS A 239 3.57 19.72 26.52
C LYS A 239 2.72 20.10 25.32
N LEU A 240 1.87 19.17 24.89
CA LEU A 240 1.01 19.44 23.75
C LEU A 240 -0.01 20.51 24.14
N PRO A 241 -0.32 21.42 23.21
CA PRO A 241 -1.40 22.37 23.41
C PRO A 241 -2.75 21.64 23.47
N LYS A 242 -3.76 22.31 24.04
CA LYS A 242 -5.11 21.72 24.21
C LYS A 242 -5.83 21.48 22.88
N LYS A 243 -5.53 22.27 21.86
CA LYS A 243 -6.08 22.18 20.50
C LYS A 243 -4.99 22.53 19.51
N TYR A 244 -4.84 21.74 18.46
CA TYR A 244 -3.85 21.96 17.41
C TYR A 244 -4.30 21.35 16.08
N VAL A 245 -3.69 21.82 15.00
CA VAL A 245 -3.71 21.15 13.68
C VAL A 245 -2.61 20.11 13.67
N PHE A 246 -2.94 18.86 13.37
CA PHE A 246 -1.96 17.79 13.27
C PHE A 246 -1.57 17.50 11.82
N VAL A 247 -0.26 17.46 11.56
CA VAL A 247 0.31 17.26 10.23
C VAL A 247 1.32 16.10 10.26
N PRO A 248 0.92 14.86 9.89
CA PRO A 248 1.84 13.75 9.76
C PRO A 248 2.64 13.87 8.46
N LEU A 249 3.97 14.01 8.57
CA LEU A 249 4.85 13.98 7.40
C LEU A 249 5.14 12.55 6.96
N GLN A 250 5.42 12.40 5.67
CA GLN A 250 5.75 11.12 5.03
C GLN A 250 7.26 11.07 4.74
N ARG A 251 7.80 9.86 4.58
CA ARG A 251 9.23 9.71 4.33
C ARG A 251 9.62 10.20 2.92
N PRO A 252 10.85 10.69 2.73
CA PRO A 252 11.45 10.83 1.42
C PRO A 252 11.41 9.50 0.65
N GLY A 253 11.05 9.58 -0.63
CA GLY A 253 10.89 8.41 -1.49
C GLY A 253 9.68 7.52 -1.16
N ASP A 254 8.69 8.00 -0.40
CA ASP A 254 7.39 7.34 -0.33
C ASP A 254 6.79 7.25 -1.72
N THR A 255 6.56 6.03 -2.20
CA THR A 255 6.02 5.77 -3.53
C THR A 255 4.68 6.47 -3.77
N GLN A 256 3.85 6.68 -2.73
CA GLN A 256 2.57 7.38 -2.88
C GLN A 256 2.75 8.88 -3.16
N LEU A 257 3.85 9.48 -2.70
CA LEU A 257 4.22 10.84 -3.07
C LEU A 257 4.81 10.86 -4.49
N THR A 258 5.70 9.91 -4.80
CA THR A 258 6.36 9.83 -6.11
C THR A 258 5.40 9.53 -7.27
N PHE A 259 4.33 8.76 -7.04
CA PHE A 259 3.28 8.53 -8.03
C PHE A 259 2.29 9.69 -8.15
N SER A 260 2.38 10.70 -7.29
CA SER A 260 1.53 11.87 -7.36
C SER A 260 2.18 12.94 -8.24
N ASN A 261 1.45 13.40 -9.26
CA ASN A 261 1.94 14.46 -10.14
C ASN A 261 1.91 15.85 -9.47
N ASP A 262 1.08 16.01 -8.43
CA ASP A 262 0.79 17.31 -7.80
C ASP A 262 1.51 17.49 -6.45
N PHE A 263 2.48 16.63 -6.09
CA PHE A 263 3.19 16.76 -4.83
C PHE A 263 4.33 17.79 -5.01
N PRO A 264 4.31 18.92 -4.30
CA PRO A 264 5.24 20.02 -4.56
C PRO A 264 6.65 19.75 -3.99
N GLY A 265 6.79 18.76 -3.12
CA GLY A 265 7.96 18.58 -2.27
C GLY A 265 7.56 18.69 -0.80
N MET A 266 8.39 18.17 0.11
CA MET A 266 8.04 18.13 1.53
C MET A 266 8.13 19.51 2.17
N GLN A 267 9.14 20.31 1.83
CA GLN A 267 9.28 21.66 2.36
C GLN A 267 8.14 22.55 1.86
N GLU A 268 7.85 22.50 0.57
CA GLU A 268 6.77 23.27 -0.05
C GLU A 268 5.39 22.84 0.48
N PHE A 269 5.22 21.57 0.82
CA PHE A 269 4.03 21.09 1.52
C PHE A 269 3.93 21.69 2.93
N ILE A 270 5.03 21.75 3.69
CA ILE A 270 5.08 22.38 5.02
C ILE A 270 4.74 23.88 4.90
N ASP A 271 5.35 24.59 3.96
CA ASP A 271 5.13 26.03 3.74
C ASP A 271 3.66 26.31 3.41
N LEU A 272 3.09 25.57 2.44
CA LEU A 272 1.68 25.66 2.07
C LEU A 272 0.75 25.42 3.27
N VAL A 273 1.06 24.42 4.09
CA VAL A 273 0.28 24.08 5.29
C VAL A 273 0.34 25.21 6.32
N VAL A 274 1.54 25.72 6.63
CA VAL A 274 1.71 26.80 7.61
C VAL A 274 0.97 28.05 7.15
N GLU A 275 1.18 28.49 5.91
CA GLU A 275 0.50 29.67 5.35
C GLU A 275 -1.03 29.51 5.38
N SER A 276 -1.54 28.34 4.99
CA SER A 276 -2.98 28.08 4.94
C SER A 276 -3.62 28.04 6.33
N VAL A 277 -2.96 27.41 7.31
CA VAL A 277 -3.48 27.37 8.68
C VAL A 277 -3.44 28.76 9.30
N ARG A 278 -2.34 29.50 9.16
CA ARG A 278 -2.19 30.85 9.74
C ARG A 278 -3.19 31.84 9.16
N LYS A 279 -3.57 31.68 7.89
CA LYS A 279 -4.60 32.50 7.23
C LYS A 279 -5.97 32.40 7.90
N VAL A 280 -6.32 31.22 8.45
CA VAL A 280 -7.66 30.95 8.98
C VAL A 280 -7.71 30.83 10.49
N MET A 281 -6.59 30.44 11.11
CA MET A 281 -6.46 30.15 12.53
C MET A 281 -5.06 30.60 13.02
N PRO A 282 -4.77 31.91 13.03
CA PRO A 282 -3.44 32.43 13.35
C PRO A 282 -2.93 32.01 14.73
N GLU A 283 -3.84 31.85 15.70
CA GLU A 283 -3.54 31.50 17.09
C GLU A 283 -3.46 29.98 17.37
N VAL A 284 -3.77 29.12 16.39
CA VAL A 284 -3.77 27.67 16.59
C VAL A 284 -2.36 27.12 16.38
N ASP A 285 -1.93 26.25 17.29
CA ASP A 285 -0.68 25.53 17.15
C ASP A 285 -0.73 24.50 16.02
N ILE A 286 0.37 24.39 15.28
CA ILE A 286 0.58 23.35 14.28
C ILE A 286 1.58 22.35 14.84
N VAL A 287 1.20 21.08 14.85
CA VAL A 287 2.05 19.98 15.29
C VAL A 287 2.42 19.14 14.08
N PHE A 288 3.66 19.26 13.64
CA PHE A 288 4.26 18.38 12.66
C PHE A 288 4.80 17.13 13.34
N LYS A 289 4.52 15.98 12.74
CA LYS A 289 5.18 14.73 13.13
C LYS A 289 6.01 14.19 11.97
N GLN A 290 7.33 14.28 12.08
CA GLN A 290 8.23 13.73 11.09
C GLN A 290 8.20 12.18 11.09
N HIS A 291 8.46 11.60 9.92
CA HIS A 291 8.51 10.15 9.78
C HIS A 291 9.79 9.60 10.44
N PRO A 292 9.77 8.48 11.19
CA PRO A 292 10.97 7.97 11.88
C PRO A 292 12.16 7.54 11.01
N TYR A 293 11.97 7.51 9.69
CA TYR A 293 13.00 7.16 8.70
C TYR A 293 13.34 8.32 7.78
N ASP A 294 12.77 9.47 8.08
CA ASP A 294 13.11 10.72 7.44
C ASP A 294 14.17 11.39 8.30
N ILE A 295 15.29 11.71 7.65
CA ILE A 295 16.48 12.31 8.25
C ILE A 295 16.75 13.70 7.69
N ASP A 296 15.88 14.18 6.79
CA ASP A 296 16.01 15.48 6.18
C ASP A 296 15.64 16.55 7.22
N ALA A 297 16.25 17.74 7.09
CA ALA A 297 15.91 18.90 7.90
C ALA A 297 14.94 19.79 7.13
N TYR A 298 13.88 20.24 7.79
CA TYR A 298 12.89 21.15 7.23
C TYR A 298 12.75 22.42 8.09
N ASP A 299 12.33 23.50 7.47
CA ASP A 299 11.89 24.69 8.19
C ASP A 299 10.42 24.54 8.58
N PHE A 300 10.16 24.44 9.90
CA PHE A 300 8.82 24.32 10.46
C PHE A 300 8.21 25.67 10.87
N HIS A 301 8.87 26.80 10.57
CA HIS A 301 8.35 28.14 10.84
C HIS A 301 7.97 28.36 12.32
N GLY A 302 8.80 27.84 13.24
CA GLY A 302 8.56 27.91 14.68
C GLY A 302 7.43 27.02 15.21
N CYS A 303 6.84 26.16 14.37
CA CYS A 303 5.79 25.21 14.78
C CYS A 303 6.36 24.04 15.60
N ILE A 304 5.48 23.25 16.23
CA ILE A 304 5.88 22.13 17.08
C ILE A 304 6.25 20.93 16.21
N GLU A 305 7.50 20.49 16.29
CA GLU A 305 7.98 19.27 15.64
C GLU A 305 8.13 18.11 16.64
N LEU A 306 7.71 16.91 16.23
CA LEU A 306 7.82 15.65 16.97
C LEU A 306 8.30 14.48 16.09
N HIS A 307 9.15 13.60 16.62
CA HIS A 307 9.61 12.41 15.87
C HIS A 307 9.04 11.09 16.40
N HIS A 308 8.93 10.95 17.73
CA HIS A 308 8.74 9.64 18.39
C HIS A 308 7.38 9.41 19.03
N LYS A 309 6.50 10.42 19.05
CA LYS A 309 5.17 10.32 19.67
C LYS A 309 4.22 9.46 18.81
N SER A 310 3.32 8.72 19.47
CA SER A 310 2.35 7.86 18.77
C SER A 310 1.36 8.69 17.96
N SER A 311 1.18 8.36 16.67
CA SER A 311 0.21 9.04 15.79
C SER A 311 -1.20 9.01 16.37
N LEU A 312 -1.63 7.88 16.95
CA LEU A 312 -2.97 7.76 17.57
C LEU A 312 -3.18 8.78 18.70
N SER A 313 -2.16 8.99 19.54
CA SER A 313 -2.25 9.98 20.63
C SER A 313 -2.32 11.41 20.09
N LEU A 314 -1.68 11.67 18.94
CA LEU A 314 -1.72 12.97 18.29
C LEU A 314 -3.04 13.22 17.57
N ILE A 315 -3.61 12.20 16.94
CA ILE A 315 -4.93 12.25 16.31
C ILE A 315 -5.99 12.62 17.34
N LYS A 316 -6.10 11.85 18.43
CA LYS A 316 -7.19 11.99 19.43
C LYS A 316 -7.29 13.37 20.07
N ASN A 317 -6.19 14.12 20.13
CA ASN A 317 -6.13 15.45 20.73
C ASN A 317 -6.10 16.58 19.68
N SER A 318 -6.10 16.25 18.39
CA SER A 318 -6.08 17.24 17.31
C SER A 318 -7.49 17.75 17.00
N SER A 319 -7.59 19.01 16.59
CA SER A 319 -8.85 19.59 16.11
C SER A 319 -9.18 19.16 14.69
N VAL A 320 -8.13 18.99 13.87
CA VAL A 320 -8.20 18.58 12.47
C VAL A 320 -6.86 17.95 12.10
N VAL A 321 -6.90 16.94 11.24
CA VAL A 321 -5.70 16.34 10.64
C VAL A 321 -5.57 16.76 9.20
N LEU A 322 -4.43 17.37 8.86
CA LEU A 322 -4.09 17.82 7.53
C LEU A 322 -2.94 16.95 7.01
N ASN A 323 -3.14 16.27 5.89
CA ASN A 323 -2.12 15.38 5.33
C ASN A 323 -2.16 15.39 3.80
N TYR A 324 -1.09 14.90 3.17
CA TYR A 324 -1.09 14.68 1.74
C TYR A 324 -1.86 13.40 1.37
N ASN A 325 -1.33 12.21 1.65
CA ASN A 325 -2.04 10.94 1.43
C ASN A 325 -1.64 9.83 2.42
N SER A 326 -1.29 10.23 3.64
CA SER A 326 -0.82 9.34 4.70
C SER A 326 -1.94 8.46 5.25
N THR A 327 -1.65 7.20 5.60
CA THR A 327 -2.64 6.33 6.28
C THR A 327 -3.12 6.90 7.62
N VAL A 328 -2.37 7.85 8.21
CA VAL A 328 -2.80 8.61 9.39
C VAL A 328 -4.09 9.39 9.11
N GLY A 329 -4.34 9.83 7.87
CA GLY A 329 -5.61 10.43 7.48
C GLY A 329 -6.79 9.44 7.63
N PHE A 330 -6.62 8.19 7.18
CA PHE A 330 -7.62 7.15 7.45
C PHE A 330 -7.79 6.85 8.93
N GLU A 331 -6.70 6.72 9.69
CA GLU A 331 -6.75 6.53 11.15
C GLU A 331 -7.50 7.67 11.85
N SER A 332 -7.39 8.90 11.34
CA SER A 332 -8.09 10.07 11.87
C SER A 332 -9.59 10.03 11.62
N LEU A 333 -10.02 9.58 10.44
CA LEU A 333 -11.43 9.35 10.15
C LEU A 333 -12.04 8.31 11.10
N VAL A 334 -11.31 7.22 11.37
CA VAL A 334 -11.73 6.18 12.31
C VAL A 334 -11.95 6.75 13.72
N GLU A 335 -11.10 7.69 14.15
CA GLU A 335 -11.19 8.36 15.44
C GLU A 335 -12.17 9.54 15.45
N ASN A 336 -13.00 9.70 14.40
CA ASN A 336 -13.96 10.79 14.24
C ASN A 336 -13.32 12.19 14.24
N ILE A 337 -12.06 12.31 13.82
CA ILE A 337 -11.39 13.60 13.64
C ILE A 337 -11.55 14.07 12.19
N PRO A 338 -11.94 15.33 11.92
CA PRO A 338 -12.07 15.83 10.57
C PRO A 338 -10.71 15.82 9.85
N VAL A 339 -10.74 15.45 8.57
CA VAL A 339 -9.53 15.27 7.77
C VAL A 339 -9.56 16.16 6.55
N VAL A 340 -8.48 16.93 6.38
CA VAL A 340 -8.16 17.62 5.14
C VAL A 340 -7.07 16.81 4.43
N CYS A 341 -7.39 16.27 3.25
CA CYS A 341 -6.49 15.40 2.48
C CYS A 341 -6.17 16.08 1.16
N LEU A 342 -4.90 16.44 0.95
CA LEU A 342 -4.46 17.21 -0.23
C LEU A 342 -4.26 16.29 -1.45
N GLY A 343 -3.60 15.16 -1.24
CA GLY A 343 -3.33 14.15 -2.26
C GLY A 343 -4.43 13.11 -2.42
N GLU A 344 -4.12 12.08 -3.19
CA GLU A 344 -5.00 10.95 -3.45
C GLU A 344 -4.63 9.72 -2.63
N SER A 345 -5.62 9.14 -1.95
CA SER A 345 -5.55 7.87 -1.22
C SER A 345 -6.86 7.12 -1.38
N PHE A 346 -6.93 5.88 -0.87
CA PHE A 346 -8.15 5.07 -0.97
C PHE A 346 -9.34 5.68 -0.21
N TYR A 347 -9.07 6.49 0.83
CA TYR A 347 -10.10 7.17 1.61
C TYR A 347 -10.39 8.60 1.13
N THR A 348 -9.69 9.08 0.09
CA THR A 348 -9.92 10.43 -0.47
C THR A 348 -11.21 10.44 -1.29
N LYS A 349 -12.32 10.60 -0.59
CA LYS A 349 -13.69 10.68 -1.12
C LYS A 349 -14.39 11.92 -0.58
N GLY A 350 -15.30 12.51 -1.38
CA GLY A 350 -16.01 13.72 -1.00
C GLY A 350 -16.86 13.55 0.27
N GLU A 351 -17.35 12.34 0.51
CA GLU A 351 -18.11 11.94 1.69
C GLU A 351 -17.23 11.82 2.94
N TYR A 352 -15.92 11.58 2.79
CA TYR A 352 -15.03 11.27 3.93
C TYR A 352 -14.16 12.45 4.34
N VAL A 353 -13.56 13.15 3.38
CA VAL A 353 -12.53 14.17 3.64
C VAL A 353 -12.90 15.51 3.04
N TYR A 354 -12.26 16.56 3.54
CA TYR A 354 -12.24 17.87 2.91
C TYR A 354 -11.03 17.92 1.97
N LYS A 355 -11.28 17.74 0.66
CA LYS A 355 -10.23 17.85 -0.36
C LYS A 355 -10.23 19.27 -0.93
N PRO A 356 -9.10 20.00 -0.91
CA PRO A 356 -9.01 21.28 -1.61
C PRO A 356 -9.08 21.05 -3.13
N PHE A 357 -9.60 22.04 -3.87
CA PHE A 357 -9.73 21.95 -5.33
C PHE A 357 -8.41 22.16 -6.08
N SER A 358 -7.41 22.75 -5.41
CA SER A 358 -6.05 22.96 -5.92
C SER A 358 -5.05 23.08 -4.76
N MET A 359 -3.75 23.07 -5.06
CA MET A 359 -2.66 23.22 -4.09
C MET A 359 -2.28 24.68 -3.84
N THR A 360 -3.28 25.57 -3.67
CA THR A 360 -3.07 26.97 -3.31
C THR A 360 -3.46 27.25 -1.86
N VAL A 361 -2.88 28.29 -1.26
CA VAL A 361 -3.19 28.71 0.11
C VAL A 361 -4.69 28.93 0.29
N ASP A 362 -5.35 29.58 -0.66
CA ASP A 362 -6.81 29.84 -0.61
C ASP A 362 -7.64 28.56 -0.62
N ALA A 363 -7.31 27.62 -1.50
CA ALA A 363 -8.04 26.36 -1.63
C ALA A 363 -7.89 25.50 -0.37
N VAL A 364 -6.67 25.40 0.15
CA VAL A 364 -6.35 24.65 1.37
C VAL A 364 -7.00 25.31 2.59
N SER A 365 -6.89 26.63 2.73
CA SER A 365 -7.55 27.42 3.78
C SER A 365 -9.07 27.20 3.78
N SER A 366 -9.71 27.19 2.61
CA SER A 366 -11.14 26.92 2.47
C SER A 366 -11.52 25.51 2.95
N ALA A 367 -10.71 24.50 2.61
CA ALA A 367 -10.93 23.14 3.08
C ALA A 367 -10.76 23.01 4.61
N ILE A 368 -9.75 23.67 5.18
CA ILE A 368 -9.52 23.72 6.64
C ILE A 368 -10.71 24.38 7.35
N ASN A 369 -11.18 25.53 6.87
CA ASN A 369 -12.35 26.22 7.43
C ASN A 369 -13.60 25.33 7.46
N LYS A 370 -13.88 24.64 6.35
CA LYS A 370 -15.01 23.69 6.28
C LYS A 370 -14.82 22.54 7.27
N ALA A 371 -13.62 21.99 7.38
CA ALA A 371 -13.31 20.91 8.32
C ALA A 371 -13.53 21.33 9.78
N MET A 372 -13.12 22.54 10.14
CA MET A 372 -13.29 23.09 11.49
C MET A 372 -14.74 23.45 11.81
N LEU A 373 -15.48 23.97 10.82
CA LEU A 373 -16.87 24.39 11.00
C LEU A 373 -17.82 23.21 11.10
N TYR A 374 -17.67 22.20 10.24
CA TYR A 374 -18.61 21.10 10.10
C TYR A 374 -18.14 19.80 10.76
N GLY A 375 -16.87 19.71 11.18
CA GLY A 375 -16.32 18.51 11.80
C GLY A 375 -16.27 17.31 10.84
N SER A 376 -16.25 16.10 11.39
CA SER A 376 -16.23 14.86 10.61
C SER A 376 -17.51 14.70 9.80
N LYS A 377 -17.36 14.43 8.50
CA LYS A 377 -18.50 14.32 7.58
C LYS A 377 -19.36 13.08 7.80
N VAL A 378 -18.72 11.99 8.24
CA VAL A 378 -19.30 10.68 8.47
C VAL A 378 -18.65 10.09 9.72
N SER A 379 -19.37 9.25 10.46
CA SER A 379 -18.81 8.58 11.64
C SER A 379 -17.68 7.62 11.25
N GLY A 380 -16.67 7.52 12.10
CA GLY A 380 -15.54 6.62 11.93
C GLY A 380 -15.97 5.17 11.78
N ASP A 381 -16.98 4.73 12.55
CA ASP A 381 -17.56 3.39 12.44
C ASP A 381 -18.15 3.12 11.05
N SER A 382 -18.85 4.08 10.45
CA SER A 382 -19.41 3.92 9.11
C SER A 382 -18.32 3.89 8.04
N VAL A 383 -17.29 4.71 8.18
CA VAL A 383 -16.09 4.68 7.32
C VAL A 383 -15.40 3.32 7.42
N MET A 384 -15.18 2.81 8.64
CA MET A 384 -14.59 1.49 8.87
C MET A 384 -15.40 0.39 8.21
N ALA A 385 -16.72 0.41 8.37
CA ALA A 385 -17.63 -0.60 7.84
C ALA A 385 -17.54 -0.68 6.30
N ASN A 386 -17.58 0.47 5.64
CA ASN A 386 -17.46 0.56 4.19
C ASN A 386 -16.08 0.11 3.68
N VAL A 387 -15.00 0.52 4.35
CA VAL A 387 -13.63 0.08 3.98
C VAL A 387 -13.49 -1.44 4.17
N LEU A 388 -14.01 -2.02 5.25
CA LEU A 388 -13.98 -3.48 5.45
C LEU A 388 -14.72 -4.22 4.33
N VAL A 389 -15.95 -3.81 4.04
CA VAL A 389 -16.82 -4.50 3.07
C VAL A 389 -16.30 -4.37 1.65
N HIS A 390 -15.81 -3.22 1.25
CA HIS A 390 -15.51 -2.97 -0.16
C HIS A 390 -14.02 -3.04 -0.53
N TYR A 391 -13.12 -2.96 0.46
CA TYR A 391 -11.68 -2.81 0.17
C TYR A 391 -10.77 -3.80 0.93
N GLN A 392 -11.30 -4.58 1.89
CA GLN A 392 -10.49 -5.47 2.74
C GLN A 392 -10.96 -6.92 2.71
N VAL A 393 -10.04 -7.84 2.98
CA VAL A 393 -10.28 -9.26 3.29
C VAL A 393 -9.65 -9.62 4.65
N SER A 394 -10.18 -10.65 5.30
CA SER A 394 -9.67 -11.15 6.59
C SER A 394 -8.27 -11.75 6.45
N GLY A 395 -7.44 -11.57 7.48
CA GLY A 395 -6.06 -12.02 7.52
C GLY A 395 -5.12 -11.05 6.82
N SER A 396 -3.96 -10.76 7.43
CA SER A 396 -2.90 -10.01 6.75
C SER A 396 -1.97 -10.96 6.00
N MET A 397 -1.31 -10.48 4.94
CA MET A 397 -0.38 -11.30 4.17
C MET A 397 0.72 -11.99 5.00
N TYR A 398 1.05 -11.43 6.16
CA TYR A 398 2.10 -11.95 7.04
C TYR A 398 1.58 -12.67 8.28
N ARG A 399 0.28 -12.53 8.60
CA ARG A 399 -0.37 -13.15 9.77
C ARG A 399 -1.80 -13.54 9.40
N TYR A 400 -2.00 -14.83 9.18
CA TYR A 400 -3.26 -15.41 8.70
C TYR A 400 -3.34 -16.90 9.06
N ASP A 401 -4.54 -17.46 9.04
CA ASP A 401 -4.78 -18.91 9.15
C ASP A 401 -5.61 -19.46 7.97
N SER A 402 -6.00 -20.73 8.02
CA SER A 402 -6.78 -21.36 6.94
C SER A 402 -8.17 -20.74 6.78
N LEU A 403 -8.80 -20.32 7.87
CA LEU A 403 -10.12 -19.69 7.84
C LEU A 403 -10.05 -18.34 7.13
N ASP A 404 -9.00 -17.55 7.36
CA ASP A 404 -8.78 -16.31 6.63
C ASP A 404 -8.68 -16.53 5.11
N ILE A 405 -7.95 -17.59 4.69
CA ILE A 405 -7.83 -17.96 3.27
C ILE A 405 -9.18 -18.39 2.69
N ASP A 406 -9.97 -19.16 3.44
CA ASP A 406 -11.31 -19.59 3.03
C ASP A 406 -12.25 -18.38 2.84
N MET A 407 -12.26 -17.47 3.81
CA MET A 407 -13.08 -16.25 3.77
C MET A 407 -12.66 -15.33 2.62
N CYS A 408 -11.35 -15.14 2.43
CA CYS A 408 -10.81 -14.35 1.34
C CYS A 408 -11.19 -14.93 -0.02
N ALA A 409 -11.03 -16.24 -0.21
CA ALA A 409 -11.40 -16.92 -1.45
C ALA A 409 -12.92 -16.79 -1.74
N ALA A 410 -13.77 -16.99 -0.72
CA ALA A 410 -15.21 -16.82 -0.87
C ALA A 410 -15.59 -15.39 -1.29
N LYS A 411 -14.96 -14.38 -0.68
CA LYS A 411 -15.19 -12.98 -1.04
C LYS A 411 -14.75 -12.67 -2.47
N ILE A 412 -13.56 -13.13 -2.87
CA ILE A 412 -13.05 -12.93 -4.23
C ILE A 412 -13.99 -13.56 -5.28
N LEU A 413 -14.49 -14.78 -5.03
CA LEU A 413 -15.46 -15.40 -5.95
C LEU A 413 -16.77 -14.63 -6.05
N ASN A 414 -17.22 -14.02 -4.95
CA ASN A 414 -18.43 -13.19 -4.96
C ASN A 414 -18.23 -11.92 -5.81
N ILE A 415 -17.14 -11.17 -5.57
CA ILE A 415 -16.89 -9.90 -6.26
C ILE A 415 -16.47 -10.09 -7.73
N CYS A 416 -15.73 -11.15 -8.07
CA CYS A 416 -15.36 -11.45 -9.45
C CYS A 416 -16.49 -12.15 -10.23
N GLY A 417 -17.41 -12.84 -9.55
CA GLY A 417 -18.55 -13.52 -10.17
C GLY A 417 -19.72 -12.59 -10.48
N ASN A 418 -19.70 -11.35 -9.97
CA ASN A 418 -20.77 -10.37 -10.16
C ASN A 418 -20.17 -8.98 -10.45
N PRO A 419 -19.68 -8.73 -11.69
CA PRO A 419 -18.90 -7.53 -12.04
C PRO A 419 -19.63 -6.20 -11.78
N SER A 420 -20.96 -6.24 -11.69
CA SER A 420 -21.90 -5.12 -11.52
C SER A 420 -22.12 -4.68 -10.05
N ARG A 421 -21.33 -5.17 -9.09
CA ARG A 421 -21.38 -4.74 -7.67
C ARG A 421 -20.18 -3.92 -7.22
#